data_AF-A0A660ZFI1-F1
#
_entry.id   AF-A0A660ZFI1-F1
#
_cell.length_a   1.000
_cell.length_b   1.000
_cell.length_c   1.000
_cell.angle_alpha   90.00
_cell.angle_beta   90.00
_cell.angle_gamma   90.00
#
_symmetry.space_group_name_H-M   'P 1'
#
loop_
_entity.id
_entity.type
_entity.pdbx_description
1 polymer ?
#
loop_
_entity_poly.entity_id
_entity_poly.type
_entity_poly.pdbx_seq_one_letter_code
_entity_poly.pdbx_strand_id
1 'polypeptide(L)'
;MRRTTRPKKLSTLLQAITPIEILNFKDVDIVDIAYDSRRCSDGTLFFAIKGFTLDGHKFVPNAVENGAAAVIVERPIPKVNVPQIVVENTRRALSAVSARFFEHPSKNLVAIGVTGTNGKTTTTFILKNIF
;
A
#
# COMPACT_ATOMS: atom_id res chain seq x y z
N MET A 1 -17.69 -10.56 -4.24
CA MET A 1 -18.09 -10.10 -2.89
C MET A 1 -16.91 -9.35 -2.26
N ARG A 2 -16.91 -8.00 -2.27
CA ARG A 2 -15.79 -7.18 -1.77
C ARG A 2 -15.76 -7.31 -0.24
N ARG A 3 -14.75 -7.99 0.32
CA ARG A 3 -14.57 -8.07 1.78
C ARG A 3 -14.23 -6.66 2.29
N THR A 4 -15.16 -6.08 3.04
CA THR A 4 -15.02 -4.77 3.69
C THR A 4 -14.07 -4.90 4.88
N THR A 5 -12.77 -4.67 4.65
CA THR A 5 -11.84 -4.35 5.73
C THR A 5 -12.33 -3.07 6.42
N ARG A 6 -12.41 -3.07 7.75
CA ARG A 6 -12.85 -1.88 8.49
C ARG A 6 -11.87 -0.73 8.25
N PRO A 7 -12.34 0.50 8.03
CA PRO A 7 -11.47 1.67 7.93
C PRO A 7 -10.58 1.78 9.18
N LYS A 8 -9.29 2.05 8.99
CA LYS A 8 -8.33 2.28 10.06
C LYS A 8 -7.79 3.69 9.97
N LYS A 9 -7.61 4.35 11.12
CA LYS A 9 -7.00 5.67 11.18
C LYS A 9 -5.53 5.62 10.76
N LEU A 10 -5.12 6.60 9.97
CA LEU A 10 -3.73 6.77 9.56
C LEU A 10 -2.79 6.80 10.77
N SER A 11 -3.14 7.57 11.81
CA SER A 11 -2.38 7.65 13.07
C SER A 11 -2.08 6.28 13.70
N THR A 12 -3.02 5.34 13.61
CA THR A 12 -2.85 3.98 14.14
C THR A 12 -1.88 3.16 13.29
N LEU A 13 -1.90 3.32 11.97
CA LEU A 13 -0.99 2.61 11.06
C LEU A 13 0.44 3.15 11.19
N LEU A 14 0.61 4.45 11.43
CA LEU A 14 1.92 5.07 11.60
C LEU A 14 2.66 4.56 12.84
N GLN A 15 1.98 4.05 13.87
CA GLN A 15 2.63 3.42 15.02
C GLN A 15 3.46 2.17 14.66
N ALA A 16 3.26 1.58 13.48
CA ALA A 16 4.04 0.43 13.01
C ALA A 16 5.38 0.82 12.35
N ILE A 17 5.60 2.10 12.10
CA ILE A 17 6.75 2.60 11.36
C ILE A 17 7.35 3.82 12.07
N THR A 18 8.56 4.20 11.68
CA THR A 18 9.21 5.42 12.16
C THR A 18 9.29 6.40 10.99
N PRO A 19 8.38 7.40 10.92
CA PRO A 19 8.48 8.48 9.94
C PRO A 19 9.72 9.33 10.20
N ILE A 20 10.44 9.68 9.14
CA ILE A 20 11.49 10.70 9.15
C ILE A 20 10.83 12.09 9.21
N GLU A 21 9.80 12.27 8.38
CA GLU A 21 9.09 13.54 8.23
C GLU A 21 7.63 13.26 7.85
N ILE A 22 6.72 14.10 8.33
CA ILE A 22 5.29 14.03 7.98
C ILE A 22 4.87 15.39 7.44
N LEU A 23 4.39 15.41 6.21
CA LEU A 23 3.89 16.61 5.54
C LEU A 23 2.37 16.53 5.42
N ASN A 24 1.70 17.68 5.58
CA ASN A 24 0.23 17.78 5.47
C ASN A 24 -0.51 16.76 6.34
N PHE A 25 -0.05 16.52 7.57
CA PHE A 25 -0.66 15.50 8.43
C PHE A 25 -2.15 15.77 8.63
N LYS A 26 -2.95 14.74 8.33
CA LYS A 26 -4.39 14.70 8.58
C LYS A 26 -4.76 13.28 8.94
N ASP A 27 -5.48 13.09 10.03
CA ASP A 27 -5.87 11.75 10.46
C ASP A 27 -7.08 11.23 9.65
N VAL A 28 -6.77 10.73 8.46
CA VAL A 28 -7.74 10.19 7.49
C VAL A 28 -8.02 8.72 7.75
N ASP A 29 -9.19 8.27 7.29
CA ASP A 29 -9.55 6.87 7.28
C ASP A 29 -8.92 6.17 6.08
N ILE A 30 -8.19 5.09 6.35
CA ILE A 30 -7.57 4.22 5.36
C ILE A 30 -8.43 2.97 5.21
N VAL A 31 -8.96 2.74 4.01
CA VAL A 31 -9.84 1.60 3.68
C VAL A 31 -9.12 0.51 2.89
N ASP A 32 -8.00 0.85 2.25
CA ASP A 32 -7.17 -0.08 1.49
C ASP A 32 -5.71 0.38 1.45
N ILE A 33 -4.81 -0.51 1.05
CA ILE A 33 -3.40 -0.20 0.83
C ILE A 33 -2.97 -0.65 -0.56
N ALA A 34 -2.20 0.17 -1.27
CA ALA A 34 -1.73 -0.16 -2.61
C ALA A 34 -0.32 0.38 -2.88
N TYR A 35 0.43 -0.31 -3.74
CA TYR A 35 1.73 0.18 -4.24
C TYR A 35 1.73 0.38 -5.77
N ASP A 36 0.61 0.09 -6.44
CA ASP A 36 0.36 0.37 -7.86
C ASP A 36 -0.71 1.46 -7.93
N SER A 37 -0.36 2.63 -8.49
CA SER A 37 -1.25 3.80 -8.51
C SER A 37 -2.55 3.53 -9.25
N ARG A 38 -2.54 2.60 -10.22
CA ARG A 38 -3.73 2.21 -11.00
C ARG A 38 -4.75 1.42 -10.19
N ARG A 39 -4.36 0.94 -9.01
CA ARG A 39 -5.22 0.19 -8.08
C ARG A 39 -5.70 1.06 -6.92
N CYS A 40 -5.25 2.31 -6.84
CA CYS A 40 -5.75 3.24 -5.84
C CYS A 40 -7.23 3.54 -6.08
N SER A 41 -7.94 3.67 -4.97
CA SER A 41 -9.32 4.15 -4.89
C SER A 41 -9.48 5.03 -3.65
N ASP A 42 -10.62 5.67 -3.49
CA ASP A 42 -10.92 6.51 -2.33
C ASP A 42 -10.56 5.85 -1.00
N GLY A 43 -9.74 6.53 -0.19
CA GLY A 43 -9.31 6.01 1.11
C GLY A 43 -8.10 5.08 1.04
N THR A 44 -7.44 4.94 -0.10
CA THR A 44 -6.25 4.08 -0.24
C THR A 44 -5.00 4.74 0.33
N LEU A 45 -4.21 4.01 1.10
CA LEU A 45 -2.85 4.39 1.47
C LEU A 45 -1.88 3.90 0.38
N PHE A 46 -1.28 4.84 -0.36
CA PHE A 46 -0.37 4.49 -1.44
C PHE A 46 1.09 4.42 -0.97
N PHE A 47 1.81 3.38 -1.39
CA PHE A 47 3.23 3.16 -1.08
C PHE A 47 4.08 3.36 -2.33
N ALA A 48 4.89 4.41 -2.35
CA ALA A 48 5.78 4.73 -3.46
C ALA A 48 7.04 3.84 -3.44
N ILE A 49 6.89 2.57 -3.81
CA ILE A 49 8.03 1.63 -3.81
C ILE A 49 9.01 1.98 -4.92
N LYS A 50 10.28 2.15 -4.56
CA LYS A 50 11.37 2.18 -5.53
C LYS A 50 11.64 0.76 -6.06
N GLY A 51 11.24 0.51 -7.30
CA GLY A 51 11.54 -0.73 -8.03
C GLY A 51 12.93 -0.69 -8.66
N PHE A 52 13.34 -1.82 -9.25
CA PHE A 52 14.62 -1.92 -9.96
C PHE A 52 14.63 -1.12 -11.28
N THR A 53 13.47 -1.08 -11.96
CA THR A 53 13.28 -0.41 -13.26
C THR A 53 12.43 0.86 -13.18
N LEU A 54 11.58 1.00 -12.15
CA LEU A 54 10.60 2.07 -12.06
C LEU A 54 10.58 2.68 -10.65
N ASP A 55 10.55 4.01 -10.58
CA ASP A 55 10.45 4.75 -9.33
C ASP A 55 8.97 5.04 -9.00
N GLY A 56 8.44 4.37 -7.98
CA GLY A 56 7.05 4.53 -7.49
C GLY A 56 6.68 5.97 -7.10
N HIS A 57 7.67 6.80 -6.75
CA HIS A 57 7.46 8.21 -6.39
C HIS A 57 6.89 9.03 -7.54
N LYS A 58 7.20 8.65 -8.78
CA LYS A 58 6.68 9.33 -9.98
C LYS A 58 5.17 9.14 -10.14
N PHE A 59 4.59 8.13 -9.48
CA PHE A 59 3.17 7.79 -9.57
C PHE A 59 2.35 8.33 -8.42
N VAL A 60 2.97 9.05 -7.47
CA VAL A 60 2.26 9.70 -6.36
C VAL A 60 1.15 10.64 -6.85
N PRO A 61 1.38 11.53 -7.85
CA PRO A 61 0.30 12.39 -8.37
C PRO A 61 -0.88 11.57 -8.90
N ASN A 62 -0.60 10.51 -9.66
CA ASN A 62 -1.64 9.64 -10.21
C ASN A 62 -2.39 8.86 -9.14
N ALA A 63 -1.69 8.40 -8.08
CA ALA A 63 -2.33 7.74 -6.95
C ALA A 63 -3.31 8.68 -6.23
N VAL A 64 -2.93 9.95 -6.06
CA VAL A 64 -3.79 10.98 -5.45
C VAL A 64 -5.00 11.29 -6.33
N GLU A 65 -4.81 11.42 -7.64
CA GLU A 65 -5.92 11.58 -8.60
C GLU A 65 -6.90 10.40 -8.55
N ASN A 66 -6.40 9.19 -8.32
CA ASN A 66 -7.22 7.98 -8.18
C ASN A 66 -7.84 7.81 -6.78
N GLY A 67 -7.73 8.79 -5.89
CA GLY A 67 -8.39 8.77 -4.57
C GLY A 67 -7.53 8.30 -3.39
N ALA A 68 -6.20 8.20 -3.56
CA ALA A 68 -5.33 7.89 -2.42
C ALA A 68 -5.48 8.95 -1.32
N ALA A 69 -5.88 8.52 -0.12
CA ALA A 69 -6.12 9.41 1.01
C ALA A 69 -4.85 9.81 1.75
N ALA A 70 -3.77 9.04 1.60
CA ALA A 70 -2.43 9.33 2.12
C ALA A 70 -1.36 8.58 1.32
N VAL A 71 -0.11 9.03 1.41
CA VAL A 71 1.02 8.45 0.67
C VAL A 71 2.22 8.21 1.57
N ILE A 72 2.90 7.08 1.39
CA ILE A 72 4.17 6.76 2.04
C ILE A 72 5.27 6.80 0.98
N VAL A 73 6.28 7.62 1.23
CA VAL A 73 7.35 7.97 0.28
C VAL A 73 8.71 7.93 0.98
N GLU A 74 9.79 7.79 0.22
CA GLU A 74 11.17 7.92 0.70
C GLU A 74 11.69 9.36 0.61
N ARG A 75 10.98 10.20 -0.14
CA ARG A 75 11.29 11.63 -0.30
C ARG A 75 10.02 12.46 -0.44
N PRO A 76 10.01 13.71 0.05
CA PRO A 76 8.92 14.66 -0.17
C PRO A 76 8.56 14.80 -1.64
N ILE A 77 7.27 14.80 -1.96
CA ILE A 77 6.77 15.09 -3.31
C ILE A 77 6.06 16.45 -3.29
N PRO A 78 6.51 17.41 -4.11
CA PRO A 78 5.88 18.72 -4.16
C PRO A 78 4.46 18.63 -4.76
N LYS A 79 3.60 19.57 -4.38
CA LYS A 79 2.22 19.71 -4.92
C LYS A 79 1.29 18.53 -4.63
N VAL A 80 1.51 17.83 -3.51
CA VAL A 80 0.62 16.75 -3.04
C VAL A 80 -0.15 17.23 -1.80
N ASN A 81 -1.48 17.25 -1.91
CA ASN A 81 -2.38 17.81 -0.90
C ASN A 81 -2.85 16.79 0.16
N VAL A 82 -2.47 15.52 -0.01
CA VAL A 82 -2.77 14.46 0.97
C VAL A 82 -1.60 14.29 1.94
N PRO A 83 -1.81 13.69 3.12
CA PRO A 83 -0.73 13.39 4.06
C PRO A 83 0.38 12.59 3.38
N GLN A 84 1.61 13.08 3.52
CA GLN A 84 2.81 12.40 3.03
C GLN A 84 3.65 11.97 4.21
N ILE A 85 3.99 10.69 4.26
CA ILE A 85 4.81 10.11 5.31
C ILE A 85 6.13 9.71 4.68
N VAL A 86 7.17 10.47 5.00
CA VAL A 86 8.52 10.21 4.54
C VAL A 86 9.16 9.17 5.47
N VAL A 87 9.65 8.08 4.90
CA VAL A 87 10.31 6.99 5.61
C VAL A 87 11.64 6.67 4.94
N GLU A 88 12.56 6.03 5.67
CA GLU A 88 13.83 5.61 5.07
C GLU A 88 13.64 4.56 3.96
N ASN A 89 12.67 3.66 4.15
CA ASN A 89 12.42 2.57 3.22
C ASN A 89 10.93 2.24 3.10
N THR A 90 10.35 2.53 1.94
CA THR A 90 8.93 2.31 1.64
C THR A 90 8.52 0.84 1.65
N ARG A 91 9.41 -0.08 1.29
CA ARG A 91 9.14 -1.53 1.29
C ARG A 91 9.05 -2.10 2.70
N ARG A 92 9.92 -1.65 3.61
CA ARG A 92 9.84 -1.99 5.04
C ARG A 92 8.58 -1.41 5.65
N ALA A 93 8.27 -0.15 5.34
CA ALA A 93 7.04 0.49 5.80
C ALA A 93 5.79 -0.26 5.31
N LEU A 94 5.74 -0.66 4.04
CA LEU A 94 4.64 -1.47 3.51
C LEU A 94 4.48 -2.77 4.30
N SER A 95 5.56 -3.47 4.59
CA SER A 95 5.52 -4.74 5.32
C SER A 95 4.93 -4.56 6.73
N ALA A 96 5.40 -3.56 7.46
CA ALA A 96 4.94 -3.25 8.82
C ALA A 96 3.49 -2.75 8.86
N VAL A 97 3.13 -1.82 7.96
CA VAL A 97 1.78 -1.29 7.87
C VAL A 97 0.79 -2.37 7.40
N SER A 98 1.17 -3.23 6.46
CA SER A 98 0.32 -4.34 6.00
C SER A 98 -0.01 -5.31 7.13
N ALA A 99 0.97 -5.67 7.96
CA ALA A 99 0.76 -6.56 9.10
C ALA A 99 -0.26 -6.00 10.09
N ARG A 100 -0.23 -4.68 10.31
CA ARG A 100 -1.16 -3.96 11.20
C ARG A 100 -2.51 -3.68 10.55
N PHE A 101 -2.54 -3.37 9.26
CA PHE A 101 -3.75 -3.10 8.49
C PHE A 101 -4.61 -4.37 8.40
N PHE A 102 -4.01 -5.48 7.98
CA PHE A 102 -4.68 -6.78 7.82
C PHE A 102 -4.74 -7.64 9.09
N GLU A 103 -4.31 -7.14 10.25
CA GLU A 103 -4.40 -7.83 11.56
C GLU A 103 -3.87 -9.27 11.54
N HIS A 104 -2.64 -9.48 11.06
CA HIS A 104 -2.10 -10.84 10.91
C HIS A 104 -2.98 -11.76 10.03
N PRO A 105 -2.95 -11.57 8.70
CA PRO A 105 -3.59 -12.47 7.75
C PRO A 105 -3.07 -13.91 7.81
N SER A 106 -1.98 -14.21 8.53
CA SER A 106 -1.44 -15.56 8.69
C SER A 106 -2.44 -16.55 9.33
N LYS A 107 -3.54 -16.09 9.94
CA LYS A 107 -4.64 -16.96 10.37
C LYS A 107 -5.76 -17.14 9.32
N ASN A 108 -5.79 -16.39 8.21
CA ASN A 108 -6.91 -16.42 7.24
C ASN A 108 -6.56 -16.04 5.77
N LEU A 109 -5.30 -16.02 5.36
CA LEU A 109 -4.89 -15.66 4.00
C LEU A 109 -3.71 -16.53 3.55
N VAL A 110 -4.00 -17.33 2.52
CA VAL A 110 -3.04 -18.16 1.79
C VAL A 110 -1.98 -17.25 1.17
N ALA A 111 -0.76 -17.32 1.70
CA ALA A 111 0.42 -16.79 1.04
C ALA A 111 0.71 -17.66 -0.19
N ILE A 112 0.26 -17.25 -1.38
CA ILE A 112 0.73 -17.86 -2.63
C ILE A 112 2.09 -17.27 -2.95
N GLY A 113 3.14 -17.88 -2.38
CA GLY A 113 4.51 -17.67 -2.82
C GLY A 113 4.74 -18.45 -4.11
N VAL A 114 4.83 -17.78 -5.26
CA VAL A 114 5.26 -18.41 -6.51
C VAL A 114 6.77 -18.23 -6.68
N THR A 115 7.55 -19.13 -6.07
CA THR A 115 8.98 -19.26 -6.38
C THR A 115 9.18 -20.38 -7.38
N GLY A 116 9.88 -20.11 -8.48
CA GLY A 116 10.19 -21.12 -9.50
C GLY A 116 10.76 -20.48 -10.76
N THR A 117 12.01 -20.79 -11.08
CA THR A 117 12.84 -20.12 -12.09
C THR A 117 12.53 -20.53 -13.53
N ASN A 118 11.56 -21.42 -13.76
CA ASN A 118 10.91 -21.67 -15.07
C ASN A 118 9.50 -22.26 -14.82
N GLY A 119 8.46 -21.78 -15.53
CA GLY A 119 7.11 -22.39 -15.54
C GLY A 119 5.93 -21.61 -14.93
N LYS A 120 5.98 -20.27 -14.78
CA LYS A 120 4.93 -19.49 -14.09
C LYS A 120 3.61 -19.23 -14.87
N THR A 121 3.47 -19.66 -16.12
CA THR A 121 2.37 -19.15 -16.98
C THR A 121 1.15 -20.07 -17.14
N THR A 122 1.13 -21.29 -16.61
CA THR A 122 0.02 -22.22 -16.92
C THR A 122 -0.85 -22.62 -15.72
N THR A 123 -0.53 -22.20 -14.49
CA THR A 123 -1.24 -22.70 -13.29
C THR A 123 -1.78 -21.59 -12.38
N THR A 124 -2.26 -20.47 -12.94
CA THR A 124 -2.95 -19.42 -12.16
C THR A 124 -4.46 -19.35 -12.41
N PHE A 125 -5.03 -20.22 -13.24
CA PHE A 125 -6.42 -20.04 -13.70
C PHE A 125 -7.53 -20.76 -12.90
N ILE A 126 -7.24 -21.50 -11.84
CA ILE A 126 -8.29 -22.33 -11.18
C ILE A 126 -8.98 -21.67 -9.98
N LEU A 127 -8.48 -20.57 -9.40
CA LEU A 127 -9.13 -19.96 -8.22
C LEU A 127 -10.02 -18.74 -8.52
N LYS A 128 -10.66 -18.69 -9.71
CA LYS A 128 -11.51 -17.58 -10.12
C LYS A 128 -13.03 -17.78 -9.94
N ASN A 129 -13.55 -18.97 -9.63
CA ASN A 129 -15.01 -19.15 -9.73
C ASN A 129 -15.74 -20.03 -8.71
N ILE A 130 -15.15 -20.46 -7.60
CA ILE A 130 -15.93 -21.21 -6.60
C ILE A 130 -15.47 -20.82 -5.20
N PHE A 131 -16.39 -20.20 -4.44
CA PHE A 131 -16.35 -19.64 -3.08
C PHE A 131 -16.14 -18.12 -2.93
#